data_AF-A0A8T4N4X8-F1
#
_entry.id   AF-A0A8T4N4X8-F1
#
_cell.length_a   1.000
_cell.length_b   1.000
_cell.length_c   1.000
_cell.angle_alpha   90.00
_cell.angle_beta   90.00
_cell.angle_gamma   90.00
#
_symmetry.space_group_name_H-M   'P 1'
#
loop_
_entity.id
_entity.type
_entity.pdbx_description
1 polymer ?
#
loop_
_entity_poly.entity_id
_entity_poly.type
_entity_poly.pdbx_seq_one_letter_code
_entity_poly.pdbx_strand_id
1 'polypeptide(L)'
;MPLEKLTAMNIVHEVGMSGRPEFYSGRGAILTDLDSSLLTKIHDLIKREHGDDASKNFVEMVVNMKNLSASDFLTCLYHLESSDWKYSGFQSDLPGGIAVAKDREGRYDAVSGMMGAMDAIFVNRSGRDETEMIRNPFLEEIGYEPKPGSKKRRFSNNAGYTTEEF
;
A
#
# COMPACT_ATOMS: atom_id res chain seq x y z
N MET A 1 -8.20 24.32 23.22
CA MET A 1 -7.55 22.99 23.23
C MET A 1 -7.46 22.56 21.78
N PRO A 2 -6.27 22.27 21.24
CA PRO A 2 -6.19 21.70 19.89
C PRO A 2 -6.92 20.36 19.90
N LEU A 3 -7.81 20.15 18.91
CA LEU A 3 -8.41 18.85 18.65
C LEU A 3 -7.27 17.88 18.31
N GLU A 4 -7.23 16.75 19.01
CA GLU A 4 -6.24 15.71 18.76
C GLU A 4 -6.51 15.10 17.38
N LYS A 5 -5.49 15.09 16.51
CA LYS A 5 -5.62 14.53 15.16
C LYS A 5 -5.90 13.04 15.25
N LEU A 6 -6.76 12.52 14.36
CA LEU A 6 -7.05 11.09 14.34
C LEU A 6 -5.80 10.27 13.98
N THR A 7 -5.57 9.19 14.71
CA THR A 7 -4.53 8.23 14.35
C THR A 7 -4.94 7.40 13.14
N ALA A 8 -3.99 6.74 12.46
CA ALA A 8 -4.30 5.84 11.36
C ALA A 8 -5.25 4.70 11.80
N MET A 9 -5.09 4.18 13.02
CA MET A 9 -6.00 3.17 13.57
C MET A 9 -7.43 3.72 13.71
N ASN A 10 -7.59 4.96 14.20
CA ASN A 10 -8.90 5.59 14.32
C ASN A 10 -9.53 5.84 12.93
N ILE A 11 -8.74 6.31 11.95
CA ILE A 11 -9.19 6.51 10.57
C ILE A 11 -9.72 5.19 9.97
N VAL A 12 -9.00 4.09 10.15
CA VAL A 12 -9.41 2.75 9.68
C VAL A 12 -10.70 2.29 10.35
N HIS A 13 -10.85 2.52 11.66
CA HIS A 13 -12.09 2.20 12.37
C HIS A 13 -13.28 3.05 11.90
N GLU A 14 -13.08 4.34 11.61
CA GLU A 14 -14.13 5.22 11.09
C GLU A 14 -14.69 4.75 9.74
N VAL A 15 -13.85 4.11 8.91
CA VAL A 15 -14.30 3.53 7.63
C VAL A 15 -14.87 2.11 7.76
N GLY A 16 -14.93 1.55 8.97
CA GLY A 16 -15.54 0.25 9.26
C GLY A 16 -14.61 -0.95 9.09
N MET A 17 -13.31 -0.72 8.95
CA MET A 17 -12.30 -1.79 8.91
C MET A 17 -11.83 -2.16 10.32
N SER A 18 -11.33 -3.38 10.49
CA SER A 18 -10.58 -3.74 11.69
C SER A 18 -9.20 -3.08 11.65
N GLY A 19 -8.77 -2.43 12.73
CA GLY A 19 -7.41 -1.90 12.86
C GLY A 19 -6.35 -2.96 13.18
N ARG A 20 -6.65 -4.24 13.00
CA ARG A 20 -5.78 -5.36 13.37
C ARG A 20 -5.31 -6.11 12.12
N PRO A 21 -4.06 -5.95 11.66
CA PRO A 21 -3.56 -6.64 10.48
C PRO A 21 -3.77 -8.16 10.53
N GLU A 22 -3.62 -8.78 11.70
CA GLU A 22 -3.79 -10.22 11.90
C GLU A 22 -5.21 -10.73 11.63
N PHE A 23 -6.23 -9.87 11.65
CA PHE A 23 -7.61 -10.23 11.29
C PHE A 23 -7.72 -10.65 9.82
N TYR A 24 -6.85 -10.09 8.97
CA TYR A 24 -6.85 -10.26 7.52
C TYR A 24 -5.75 -11.21 7.03
N SER A 25 -4.95 -11.77 7.95
CA SER A 25 -3.77 -12.56 7.59
C SER A 25 -4.13 -13.79 6.75
N GLY A 26 -3.37 -14.01 5.66
CA GLY A 26 -3.53 -15.17 4.78
C GLY A 26 -4.74 -15.10 3.82
N ARG A 27 -5.49 -14.00 3.77
CA ARG A 27 -6.65 -13.85 2.87
C ARG A 27 -6.30 -13.39 1.45
N GLY A 28 -5.15 -12.75 1.28
CA GLY A 28 -4.73 -12.12 0.02
C GLY A 28 -5.31 -10.72 -0.18
N ALA A 29 -5.15 -10.18 -1.39
CA ALA A 29 -5.77 -8.92 -1.80
C ALA A 29 -7.17 -9.23 -2.32
N ILE A 30 -8.20 -8.94 -1.52
CA ILE A 30 -9.59 -9.21 -1.88
C ILE A 30 -10.45 -7.97 -1.66
N LEU A 31 -11.33 -7.70 -2.61
CA LEU A 31 -12.22 -6.53 -2.63
C LEU A 31 -13.16 -6.45 -1.43
N THR A 32 -13.47 -7.59 -0.80
CA THR A 32 -14.35 -7.61 0.37
C THR A 32 -13.68 -7.10 1.65
N ASP A 33 -12.34 -7.17 1.71
CA ASP A 33 -11.57 -6.74 2.89
C ASP A 33 -11.01 -5.32 2.72
N LEU A 34 -10.70 -4.93 1.49
CA LEU A 34 -10.25 -3.59 1.11
C LEU A 34 -10.72 -3.30 -0.31
N ASP A 35 -11.33 -2.14 -0.54
CA ASP A 35 -11.78 -1.69 -1.85
C ASP A 35 -11.44 -0.21 -2.09
N SER A 36 -11.76 0.28 -3.29
CA SER A 36 -11.51 1.68 -3.64
C SER A 36 -12.30 2.67 -2.79
N SER A 37 -13.53 2.34 -2.37
CA SER A 37 -14.35 3.21 -1.55
C SER A 37 -13.73 3.43 -0.17
N LEU A 38 -13.18 2.37 0.43
CA LEU A 38 -12.44 2.44 1.68
C LEU A 38 -11.17 3.26 1.53
N LEU A 39 -10.40 3.05 0.45
CA LEU A 39 -9.20 3.84 0.17
C LEU A 39 -9.51 5.34 0.00
N THR A 40 -10.58 5.69 -0.71
CA THR A 40 -11.02 7.09 -0.89
C THR A 40 -11.39 7.73 0.44
N LYS A 41 -12.19 7.04 1.28
CA LYS A 41 -12.55 7.56 2.61
C LYS A 41 -11.33 7.74 3.51
N ILE A 42 -10.41 6.77 3.51
CA ILE A 42 -9.16 6.87 4.28
C ILE A 42 -8.33 8.05 3.78
N HIS A 43 -8.16 8.21 2.45
CA HIS A 43 -7.47 9.35 1.86
C HIS A 43 -8.07 10.69 2.32
N ASP A 44 -9.39 10.84 2.28
CA ASP A 44 -10.07 12.08 2.64
C ASP A 44 -9.96 12.40 4.13
N LEU A 45 -10.02 11.38 4.99
CA LEU A 45 -9.78 11.51 6.42
C LEU A 45 -8.32 11.93 6.70
N ILE A 46 -7.34 11.30 6.05
CA ILE A 46 -5.93 11.69 6.18
C ILE A 46 -5.74 13.14 5.73
N LYS A 47 -6.33 13.53 4.59
CA LYS A 47 -6.26 14.89 4.08
C LYS A 47 -6.84 15.91 5.07
N ARG A 48 -7.99 15.60 5.67
CA ARG A 48 -8.67 16.47 6.65
C ARG A 48 -7.87 16.63 7.94
N GLU A 49 -7.32 15.54 8.47
CA GLU A 49 -6.68 15.52 9.79
C GLU A 49 -5.19 15.87 9.74
N HIS A 50 -4.50 15.45 8.68
CA HIS A 50 -3.04 15.53 8.55
C HIS A 50 -2.56 16.43 7.41
N GLY A 51 -3.45 16.82 6.50
CA GLY A 51 -3.18 17.78 5.43
C GLY A 51 -2.87 17.14 4.07
N ASP A 52 -2.77 18.00 3.05
CA ASP A 52 -2.59 17.57 1.65
C ASP A 52 -1.31 16.77 1.41
N ASP A 53 -0.23 17.11 2.11
CA ASP A 53 1.05 16.39 1.93
C ASP A 53 0.97 14.97 2.49
N ALA A 54 0.29 14.77 3.63
CA ALA A 54 0.05 13.43 4.18
C ALA A 54 -0.81 12.59 3.23
N SER A 55 -1.85 13.19 2.65
CA SER A 55 -2.73 12.48 1.71
C SER A 55 -2.02 12.12 0.41
N LYS A 56 -1.13 12.97 -0.11
CA LYS A 56 -0.27 12.64 -1.27
C LYS A 56 0.68 11.49 -0.98
N ASN A 57 1.30 11.48 0.21
CA ASN A 57 2.20 10.39 0.60
C ASN A 57 1.44 9.07 0.80
N PHE A 58 0.19 9.12 1.27
CA PHE A 58 -0.70 7.96 1.28
C PHE A 58 -0.97 7.42 -0.13
N VAL A 59 -1.25 8.30 -1.10
CA VAL A 59 -1.42 7.89 -2.51
C VAL A 59 -0.15 7.23 -3.05
N GLU A 60 1.02 7.84 -2.83
CA GLU A 60 2.30 7.26 -3.25
C GLU A 60 2.55 5.89 -2.59
N MET A 61 2.19 5.70 -1.32
CA MET A 61 2.22 4.38 -0.67
C MET A 61 1.34 3.38 -1.43
N VAL A 62 0.05 3.68 -1.65
CA VAL A 62 -0.91 2.80 -2.33
C VAL A 62 -0.48 2.45 -3.77
N VAL A 63 0.09 3.42 -4.49
CA VAL A 63 0.62 3.23 -5.86
C VAL A 63 1.77 2.23 -5.88
N ASN A 64 2.65 2.27 -4.88
CA ASN A 64 3.89 1.51 -4.87
C ASN A 64 3.79 0.17 -4.13
N MET A 65 2.72 -0.09 -3.39
CA MET A 65 2.46 -1.39 -2.76
C MET A 65 2.37 -2.51 -3.81
N LYS A 66 3.16 -3.57 -3.66
CA LYS A 66 3.14 -4.71 -4.59
C LYS A 66 1.84 -5.52 -4.49
N ASN A 67 1.31 -5.68 -3.28
CA ASN A 67 0.09 -6.40 -2.95
C ASN A 67 -0.77 -5.50 -2.04
N LEU A 68 -2.05 -5.31 -2.38
CA LEU A 68 -3.02 -4.50 -1.63
C LEU A 68 -3.92 -5.37 -0.74
N SER A 69 -3.34 -6.37 -0.06
CA SER A 69 -4.04 -7.08 1.01
C SER A 69 -4.32 -6.13 2.17
N ALA A 70 -5.44 -6.31 2.85
CA ALA A 70 -5.79 -5.47 4.01
C ALA A 70 -4.71 -5.57 5.12
N SER A 71 -4.07 -6.73 5.28
CA SER A 71 -2.96 -6.90 6.24
C SER A 71 -1.76 -6.02 5.90
N ASP A 72 -1.32 -6.06 4.64
CA ASP A 72 -0.14 -5.31 4.18
C ASP A 72 -0.44 -3.81 4.17
N PHE A 73 -1.65 -3.46 3.75
CA PHE A 73 -2.15 -2.09 3.75
C PHE A 73 -2.12 -1.46 5.14
N LEU A 74 -2.70 -2.12 6.14
CA LEU A 74 -2.73 -1.61 7.52
C LEU A 74 -1.32 -1.46 8.09
N THR A 75 -0.44 -2.42 7.81
CA THR A 75 0.96 -2.37 8.25
C THR A 75 1.69 -1.17 7.62
N CYS A 76 1.53 -0.96 6.32
CA CYS A 76 2.13 0.18 5.63
C CYS A 76 1.54 1.51 6.11
N LEU A 77 0.23 1.57 6.36
CA LEU A 77 -0.45 2.77 6.84
C LEU A 77 0.03 3.19 8.24
N TYR A 78 0.19 2.25 9.17
CA TYR A 78 0.72 2.53 10.51
C TYR A 78 2.19 2.94 10.46
N HIS A 79 2.95 2.36 9.53
CA HIS A 79 4.31 2.80 9.30
C HIS A 79 4.37 4.24 8.75
N LEU A 80 3.48 4.56 7.80
CA LEU A 80 3.37 5.90 7.22
C LEU A 80 3.04 6.93 8.31
N GLU A 81 2.09 6.63 9.20
CA GLU A 81 1.79 7.47 10.37
C GLU A 81 3.02 7.63 11.27
N SER A 82 3.70 6.53 11.63
CA SER A 82 4.89 6.58 12.49
C SER A 82 6.07 7.35 11.87
N SER A 83 6.04 7.55 10.55
CA SER A 83 7.03 8.30 9.77
C SER A 83 6.56 9.74 9.47
N ASP A 84 5.68 10.30 10.32
CA ASP A 84 5.09 11.64 10.14
C ASP A 84 4.44 11.83 8.77
N TRP A 85 3.78 10.78 8.26
CA TRP A 85 3.14 10.77 6.95
C TRP A 85 4.08 11.05 5.77
N LYS A 86 5.36 10.69 5.89
CA LYS A 86 6.36 10.81 4.81
C LYS A 86 6.61 9.44 4.19
N TYR A 87 6.39 9.34 2.89
CA TYR A 87 6.64 8.13 2.13
C TYR A 87 8.01 8.23 1.43
N SER A 88 8.92 7.31 1.75
CA SER A 88 10.30 7.28 1.20
C SER A 88 10.51 6.24 0.09
N GLY A 89 9.46 5.54 -0.35
CA GLY A 89 9.55 4.47 -1.34
C GLY A 89 10.00 3.12 -0.78
N PHE A 90 9.71 2.04 -1.53
CA PHE A 90 10.29 0.72 -1.30
C PHE A 90 11.62 0.63 -2.09
N GLN A 91 12.78 0.66 -1.43
CA GLN A 91 14.04 0.40 -2.12
C GLN A 91 14.16 -1.08 -2.48
N SER A 92 13.84 -1.40 -3.73
CA SER A 92 13.97 -2.74 -4.30
C SER A 92 15.14 -2.82 -5.29
N ASP A 93 16.37 -2.64 -4.82
CA ASP A 93 17.57 -2.79 -5.65
C ASP A 93 18.52 -3.87 -5.11
N LEU A 94 18.02 -5.09 -4.87
CA LEU A 94 18.90 -6.26 -4.80
C LEU A 94 18.32 -7.49 -5.51
N PRO A 95 19.10 -8.13 -6.41
CA PRO A 95 18.83 -9.49 -6.85
C PRO A 95 19.18 -10.44 -5.70
N GLY A 96 18.17 -10.99 -5.04
CA GLY A 96 18.31 -12.18 -4.19
C GLY A 96 18.70 -11.98 -2.72
N GLY A 97 18.44 -10.82 -2.11
CA GLY A 97 18.61 -10.65 -0.67
C GLY A 97 18.14 -9.29 -0.20
N ILE A 98 17.54 -9.21 0.99
CA ILE A 98 17.04 -7.97 1.57
C ILE A 98 18.21 -7.04 1.90
N ALA A 99 18.37 -5.94 1.16
CA ALA A 99 19.29 -4.85 1.52
C ALA A 99 18.58 -3.89 2.47
N VAL A 100 19.09 -3.80 3.68
CA VAL A 100 18.81 -2.67 4.57
C VAL A 100 19.77 -1.55 4.20
N ALA A 101 19.26 -0.43 3.70
CA ALA A 101 20.07 0.74 3.42
C ALA A 101 20.68 1.27 4.73
N LYS A 102 21.99 1.53 4.70
CA LYS A 102 22.72 2.18 5.78
C LYS A 102 22.66 3.69 5.60
N ASP A 103 22.61 4.43 6.69
CA ASP A 103 22.75 5.89 6.66
C ASP A 103 24.18 6.29 6.18
N ARG A 104 24.41 7.59 5.97
CA ARG A 104 25.73 8.12 5.55
C ARG A 104 26.86 7.83 6.56
N GLU A 105 26.50 7.44 7.77
CA GLU A 105 27.41 7.09 8.87
C GLU A 105 27.59 5.57 9.01
N GLY A 106 27.00 4.78 8.10
CA GLY A 106 27.12 3.32 8.06
C GLY A 106 26.26 2.60 9.10
N ARG A 107 25.35 3.30 9.79
CA ARG A 107 24.42 2.71 10.76
C ARG A 107 23.18 2.21 10.04
N TYR A 108 22.62 1.15 10.59
CA TYR A 108 21.32 0.65 10.15
C TYR A 108 20.27 1.67 10.59
N ASP A 109 19.58 2.25 9.62
CA ASP A 109 18.35 2.97 9.89
C ASP A 109 17.28 1.93 10.25
N ALA A 110 16.74 2.02 11.47
CA ALA A 110 15.75 1.08 11.97
C ALA A 110 14.50 1.04 11.07
N VAL A 111 14.19 2.16 10.42
CA VAL A 111 13.07 2.31 9.46
C VAL A 111 13.36 1.49 8.20
N SER A 112 14.53 1.68 7.59
CA SER A 112 14.99 0.88 6.45
C SER A 112 15.13 -0.62 6.77
N GLY A 113 15.52 -0.94 8.01
CA GLY A 113 15.66 -2.32 8.49
C GLY A 113 14.33 -3.05 8.66
N MET A 114 13.32 -2.35 9.18
CA MET A 114 11.97 -2.85 9.30
C MET A 114 11.32 -3.03 7.92
N MET A 115 11.54 -2.09 6.98
CA MET A 115 11.00 -2.17 5.62
C MET A 115 11.59 -3.33 4.81
N GLY A 116 12.89 -3.61 4.99
CA GLY A 116 13.52 -4.80 4.44
C GLY A 116 12.96 -6.10 5.03
N ALA A 117 12.74 -6.15 6.35
CA ALA A 117 12.11 -7.30 7.00
C ALA A 117 10.65 -7.50 6.56
N MET A 118 9.92 -6.41 6.30
CA MET A 118 8.59 -6.43 5.72
C MET A 118 8.60 -6.99 4.29
N ASP A 119 9.48 -6.51 3.40
CA ASP A 119 9.60 -7.08 2.03
C ASP A 119 9.97 -8.59 2.07
N ALA A 120 10.74 -9.04 3.07
CA ALA A 120 11.05 -10.45 3.29
C ALA A 120 9.83 -11.32 3.70
N ILE A 121 8.92 -10.75 4.49
CA ILE A 121 7.75 -11.44 5.04
C ILE A 121 6.57 -11.43 4.06
N PHE A 122 6.46 -10.39 3.23
CA PHE A 122 5.33 -10.17 2.33
C PHE A 122 5.52 -10.74 0.92
N VAL A 123 6.72 -11.22 0.57
CA VAL A 123 6.98 -11.94 -0.68
C VAL A 123 6.52 -13.40 -0.52
N ASN A 124 5.28 -13.64 -0.99
CA ASN A 124 4.75 -14.94 -1.40
C ASN A 124 4.09 -15.82 -0.32
N ARG A 125 2.79 -15.61 -0.10
CA ARG A 125 1.84 -16.69 0.23
C ARG A 125 0.54 -16.54 -0.55
N SER A 126 0.30 -17.56 -1.38
CA SER A 126 -0.93 -17.86 -2.13
C SER A 126 -2.23 -17.38 -1.46
N GLY A 127 -3.04 -16.69 -2.26
CA GLY A 127 -4.38 -16.20 -1.97
C GLY A 127 -4.78 -15.27 -3.10
N ARG A 128 -6.06 -15.16 -3.42
CA ARG A 128 -6.62 -14.30 -4.47
C ARG A 128 -5.96 -12.90 -4.47
N ASP A 129 -5.57 -12.41 -5.64
CA ASP A 129 -4.88 -11.12 -5.79
C ASP A 129 -5.67 -10.18 -6.70
N GLU A 130 -6.45 -9.30 -6.07
CA GLU A 130 -7.27 -8.27 -6.68
C GLU A 130 -6.64 -6.88 -6.52
N THR A 131 -5.32 -6.81 -6.26
CA THR A 131 -4.58 -5.57 -6.02
C THR A 131 -4.88 -4.48 -7.04
N GLU A 132 -4.86 -4.81 -8.34
CA GLU A 132 -5.14 -3.83 -9.39
C GLU A 132 -6.61 -3.41 -9.45
N MET A 133 -7.54 -4.31 -9.09
CA MET A 133 -8.97 -3.99 -9.03
C MET A 133 -9.30 -3.10 -7.82
N ILE A 134 -8.51 -3.18 -6.76
CA ILE A 134 -8.59 -2.28 -5.60
C ILE A 134 -7.96 -0.93 -5.95
N ARG A 135 -6.76 -0.94 -6.53
CA ARG A 135 -5.95 0.27 -6.76
C ARG A 135 -6.54 1.17 -7.84
N ASN A 136 -6.85 0.64 -9.01
CA ASN A 136 -7.14 1.47 -10.19
C ASN A 136 -8.40 2.33 -10.02
N PRO A 137 -9.53 1.81 -9.52
CA PRO A 137 -10.71 2.65 -9.32
C PRO A 137 -10.47 3.76 -8.29
N PHE A 138 -9.68 3.50 -7.25
CA PHE A 138 -9.27 4.54 -6.29
C PHE A 138 -8.45 5.65 -6.96
N LEU A 139 -7.43 5.28 -7.75
CA LEU A 139 -6.59 6.24 -8.45
C LEU A 139 -7.36 7.06 -9.49
N GLU A 140 -8.29 6.43 -10.20
CA GLU A 140 -9.20 7.12 -11.13
C GLU A 140 -10.10 8.12 -10.38
N GLU A 141 -10.68 7.72 -9.24
CA GLU A 141 -11.57 8.56 -8.44
C GLU A 141 -10.88 9.84 -7.93
N ILE A 142 -9.62 9.73 -7.49
CA ILE A 142 -8.85 10.89 -7.00
C ILE A 142 -8.17 11.70 -8.13
N GLY A 143 -8.33 11.29 -9.40
CA GLY A 143 -7.71 11.93 -10.54
C GLY A 143 -6.18 11.78 -10.61
N TYR A 144 -5.64 10.68 -10.08
CA TYR A 144 -4.21 10.41 -10.12
C TYR A 144 -3.76 10.01 -11.52
N GLU A 145 -2.99 10.89 -12.17
CA GLU A 145 -2.33 10.57 -13.43
C GLU A 145 -0.96 9.92 -13.18
N PRO A 146 -0.70 8.71 -13.70
CA PRO A 146 0.61 8.08 -13.56
C PRO A 146 1.67 8.93 -14.27
N LYS A 147 2.81 9.17 -13.59
CA LYS A 147 3.93 9.93 -14.17
C LYS A 147 4.34 9.36 -15.54
N PRO A 148 4.50 10.20 -16.58
CA PRO A 148 4.87 9.73 -17.91
C PRO A 148 6.24 9.03 -17.83
N GLY A 149 6.29 7.75 -18.21
CA GLY A 149 7.49 6.91 -18.12
C GLY A 149 7.44 5.81 -17.05
N SER A 150 6.43 5.82 -16.16
CA SER A 150 6.13 4.63 -15.36
C SER A 150 5.72 3.49 -16.31
N LYS A 151 6.52 2.42 -16.35
CA LYS A 151 6.19 1.24 -17.17
C LYS A 151 4.82 0.76 -16.72
N LYS A 152 3.80 0.87 -17.58
CA LYS A 152 2.60 0.03 -17.44
C LYS A 152 3.11 -1.38 -17.27
N ARG A 153 2.90 -1.99 -16.09
CA ARG A 153 3.21 -3.41 -15.90
C ARG A 153 2.41 -4.15 -16.96
N ARG A 154 3.09 -4.64 -18.00
CA ARG A 154 2.44 -5.30 -19.12
C ARG A 154 1.80 -6.58 -18.60
N PHE A 155 0.49 -6.65 -18.76
CA PHE A 155 -0.30 -7.84 -18.51
C PHE A 155 0.15 -8.97 -19.45
N SER A 156 0.47 -10.13 -18.89
CA SER A 156 0.23 -11.40 -19.56
C SER A 156 -1.05 -11.97 -18.96
N ASN A 157 -2.19 -11.73 -19.61
CA ASN A 157 -3.37 -12.54 -19.36
C ASN A 157 -3.05 -13.94 -19.88
N ASN A 158 -2.67 -14.85 -19.00
CA ASN A 158 -2.73 -16.28 -19.29
C ASN A 158 -4.20 -16.73 -19.21
N ALA A 159 -5.03 -16.15 -20.08
CA ALA A 159 -6.31 -16.73 -20.44
C ALA A 159 -6.11 -17.33 -21.83
N GLY A 160 -5.53 -18.54 -21.85
CA GLY A 160 -5.49 -19.36 -23.04
C GLY A 160 -6.91 -19.77 -23.41
N TYR A 161 -7.49 -19.08 -24.39
CA TYR A 161 -8.58 -19.61 -25.20
C TYR A 161 -8.27 -19.27 -26.65
N THR A 162 -7.69 -20.25 -27.34
CA THR A 162 -7.74 -20.37 -28.79
C THR A 162 -9.20 -20.60 -29.19
N THR A 163 -9.85 -19.60 -29.76
CA THR A 163 -10.98 -19.85 -30.65
C THR A 163 -10.38 -20.26 -32.00
N GLU A 164 -10.22 -21.56 -32.20
CA GLU A 164 -10.17 -22.12 -33.55
C GLU A 164 -11.57 -22.02 -34.16
N GLU A 165 -11.56 -21.63 -35.44
CA GLU A 165 -12.69 -21.53 -36.33
C GLU A 165 -13.43 -22.87 -36.50
N PHE A 166 -14.75 -22.80 -36.65
CA PHE A 166 -15.52 -23.61 -37.61
C PHE A 166 -16.70 -22.79 -38.13
#